data_AF-A0A179S3L7-F1
#
_entry.id   AF-A0A179S3L7-F1
#
_cell.length_a   1.000
_cell.length_b   1.000
_cell.length_c   1.000
_cell.angle_alpha   90.00
_cell.angle_beta   90.00
_cell.angle_gamma   90.00
#
_symmetry.space_group_name_H-M   'P 1'
#
loop_
_entity.id
_entity.type
_entity.pdbx_description
1 polymer ?
#
loop_
_entity_poly.entity_id
_entity_poly.type
_entity_poly.pdbx_seq_one_letter_code
_entity_poly.pdbx_strand_id
1 'polypeptide(L)'
;MRRPSFPGQTVLGESGENLATVLQALCLDPERKHALIAWICELTPLEIADFEFESDATGRIILFLKDAEGGRISAFSASDGTLRFLAMAAALLSDSGRSLFFFEEIDTGLHPSRMRVLIDLIERRVAESTLQVVTTTHSPDLLTLVGDKTFESTSVVYRPPGAGGSVIRRVGELPRIAELRKTQTLGRLHSSGWFEDALYFDDPAEAAE
;
A
#
# COMPACT_ATOMS: atom_id res chain seq x y z
N MET A 1 9.57 -3.64 -11.15
CA MET A 1 10.01 -4.47 -10.00
C MET A 1 10.95 -5.63 -10.35
N ARG A 2 10.56 -6.60 -11.19
CA ARG A 2 11.37 -7.83 -11.46
C ARG A 2 12.71 -7.61 -12.16
N ARG A 3 12.80 -6.53 -12.94
CA ARG A 3 13.93 -6.30 -13.85
C ARG A 3 15.19 -5.91 -13.06
N PRO A 4 16.38 -6.35 -13.52
CA PRO A 4 17.64 -5.88 -12.98
C PRO A 4 17.74 -4.36 -13.09
N SER A 5 18.42 -3.74 -12.15
CA SER A 5 18.51 -2.28 -12.03
C SER A 5 19.91 -1.79 -12.38
N PHE A 6 20.04 -0.62 -13.00
CA PHE A 6 21.37 -0.04 -13.21
C PHE A 6 21.98 0.38 -11.86
N PRO A 7 23.28 0.13 -11.63
CA PRO A 7 23.94 0.54 -10.39
C PRO A 7 23.76 2.03 -10.08
N GLY A 8 23.70 2.38 -8.80
CA GLY A 8 23.59 3.77 -8.33
C GLY A 8 22.19 4.37 -8.37
N GLN A 9 21.17 3.65 -8.86
CA GLN A 9 19.78 4.10 -8.79
C GLN A 9 19.22 3.93 -7.37
N THR A 10 19.07 5.02 -6.63
CA THR A 10 18.57 5.03 -5.24
C THR A 10 17.11 5.46 -5.11
N VAL A 11 16.43 5.65 -6.24
CA VAL A 11 15.05 6.10 -6.31
C VAL A 11 14.19 5.03 -6.98
N LEU A 12 13.12 4.64 -6.28
CA LEU A 12 12.11 3.74 -6.81
C LEU A 12 11.28 4.46 -7.88
N GLY A 13 11.07 3.81 -9.02
CA GLY A 13 10.19 4.33 -10.08
C GLY A 13 8.71 4.14 -9.76
N GLU A 14 7.84 4.78 -10.55
CA GLU A 14 6.37 4.78 -10.35
C GLU A 14 5.76 3.37 -10.40
N SER A 15 6.35 2.45 -11.18
CA SER A 15 5.93 1.03 -11.27
C SER A 15 6.89 0.10 -10.52
N GLY A 16 7.61 0.64 -9.53
CA GLY A 16 8.59 -0.11 -8.73
C GLY A 16 9.85 -0.50 -9.52
N GLU A 17 10.24 0.27 -10.52
CA GLU A 17 11.56 0.18 -11.13
C GLU A 17 12.66 0.48 -10.11
N ASN A 18 13.89 0.03 -10.39
CA ASN A 18 15.05 0.19 -9.53
C ASN A 18 14.97 -0.53 -8.17
N LEU A 19 13.98 -1.42 -7.98
CA LEU A 19 13.78 -2.12 -6.71
C LEU A 19 15.08 -2.77 -6.18
N ALA A 20 15.85 -3.43 -7.04
CA ALA A 20 17.07 -4.12 -6.62
C ALA A 20 18.11 -3.15 -6.02
N THR A 21 18.35 -2.00 -6.65
CA THR A 21 19.37 -1.04 -6.17
C THR A 21 18.87 -0.16 -5.04
N VAL A 22 17.56 0.11 -4.97
CA VAL A 22 16.96 0.78 -3.81
C VAL A 22 17.08 -0.10 -2.57
N LEU A 23 16.72 -1.39 -2.68
CA LEU A 23 16.90 -2.34 -1.59
C LEU A 23 18.38 -2.52 -1.23
N GLN A 24 19.28 -2.56 -2.22
CA GLN A 24 20.72 -2.63 -1.98
C GLN A 24 21.19 -1.44 -1.14
N ALA A 25 20.75 -0.22 -1.46
CA ALA A 25 21.08 0.98 -0.70
C ALA A 25 20.48 0.96 0.72
N LEU A 26 19.23 0.49 0.87
CA LEU A 26 18.60 0.32 2.18
C LEU A 26 19.36 -0.68 3.06
N CYS A 27 19.84 -1.78 2.47
CA CYS A 27 20.56 -2.82 3.18
C CYS A 27 21.96 -2.40 3.67
N LEU A 28 22.48 -1.22 3.26
CA LEU A 28 23.70 -0.63 3.82
C LEU A 28 23.51 -0.17 5.27
N ASP A 29 22.28 0.18 5.64
CA ASP A 29 21.90 0.51 7.01
C ASP A 29 21.33 -0.76 7.69
N PRO A 30 22.01 -1.29 8.73
CA PRO A 30 21.54 -2.48 9.43
C PRO A 30 20.13 -2.35 10.00
N GLU A 31 19.74 -1.19 10.53
CA GLU A 31 18.41 -1.03 11.15
C GLU A 31 17.32 -1.11 10.08
N ARG A 32 17.52 -0.44 8.93
CA ARG A 32 16.60 -0.50 7.79
C ARG A 32 16.53 -1.90 7.19
N LYS A 33 17.66 -2.61 7.11
CA LYS A 33 17.71 -4.01 6.66
C LYS A 33 16.88 -4.91 7.57
N HIS A 34 17.03 -4.79 8.90
CA HIS A 34 16.24 -5.58 9.85
C HIS A 34 14.75 -5.26 9.74
N ALA A 35 14.38 -3.97 9.63
CA ALA A 35 12.99 -3.57 9.43
C ALA A 35 12.39 -4.16 8.14
N LEU A 36 13.14 -4.11 7.04
CA LEU A 36 12.73 -4.67 5.76
C LEU A 36 12.48 -6.19 5.85
N ILE A 37 13.39 -6.93 6.50
CA ILE A 37 13.25 -8.39 6.71
C ILE A 37 12.03 -8.67 7.59
N ALA A 38 11.86 -7.93 8.70
CA ALA A 38 10.70 -8.10 9.57
C ALA A 38 9.39 -7.87 8.81
N TRP A 39 9.29 -6.78 8.04
CA TRP A 39 8.07 -6.43 7.30
C TRP A 39 7.72 -7.46 6.24
N ILE A 40 8.71 -7.97 5.47
CA ILE A 40 8.42 -8.97 4.45
C ILE A 40 7.97 -10.30 5.06
N CYS A 41 8.54 -10.71 6.19
CA CYS A 41 8.13 -11.92 6.92
C CYS A 41 6.77 -11.76 7.59
N GLU A 42 6.40 -10.57 8.04
CA GLU A 42 5.07 -10.30 8.60
C GLU A 42 3.96 -10.29 7.52
N LEU A 43 4.28 -9.79 6.33
CA LEU A 43 3.32 -9.59 5.23
C LEU A 43 3.21 -10.78 4.27
N THR A 44 4.20 -11.67 4.24
CA THR A 44 4.24 -12.81 3.33
C THR A 44 4.44 -14.13 4.09
N PRO A 45 4.12 -15.29 3.52
CA PRO A 45 4.43 -16.57 4.15
C PRO A 45 5.92 -16.96 4.06
N LEU A 46 6.78 -16.07 3.55
CA LEU A 46 8.20 -16.35 3.36
C LEU A 46 8.98 -16.09 4.64
N GLU A 47 9.92 -16.97 4.95
CA GLU A 47 10.89 -16.77 6.03
C GLU A 47 12.22 -16.26 5.45
N ILE A 48 12.27 -14.97 5.17
CA ILE A 48 13.46 -14.33 4.60
C ILE A 48 14.48 -14.07 5.72
N ALA A 49 15.72 -14.51 5.50
CA ALA A 49 16.85 -14.28 6.39
C ALA A 49 17.80 -13.20 5.86
N ASP A 50 17.89 -13.02 4.53
CA ASP A 50 18.76 -12.00 3.94
C ASP A 50 18.33 -11.60 2.50
N PHE A 51 18.93 -10.51 2.00
CA PHE A 51 18.90 -10.08 0.60
C PHE A 51 20.31 -10.08 0.01
N GLU A 52 20.44 -10.69 -1.17
CA GLU A 52 21.68 -10.72 -1.93
C GLU A 52 21.53 -9.94 -3.24
N PHE A 53 22.61 -9.29 -3.66
CA PHE A 53 22.64 -8.41 -4.83
C PHE A 53 23.83 -8.79 -5.71
N GLU A 54 23.55 -9.29 -6.91
CA GLU A 54 24.59 -9.72 -7.86
C GLU A 54 24.51 -8.92 -9.16
N SER A 55 25.65 -8.74 -9.82
CA SER A 55 25.70 -8.12 -11.15
C SER A 55 25.51 -9.16 -12.23
N ASP A 56 24.65 -8.89 -13.20
CA ASP A 56 24.54 -9.66 -14.44
C ASP A 56 25.72 -9.37 -15.38
N ALA A 57 25.79 -10.08 -16.51
CA ALA A 57 26.85 -9.89 -17.51
C ALA A 57 26.87 -8.48 -18.15
N THR A 58 25.80 -7.70 -17.97
CA THR A 58 25.69 -6.31 -18.44
C THR A 58 25.97 -5.28 -17.33
N GLY A 59 26.34 -5.74 -16.12
CA GLY A 59 26.60 -4.89 -14.96
C GLY A 59 25.35 -4.40 -14.22
N ARG A 60 24.16 -4.96 -14.51
CA ARG A 60 22.92 -4.61 -13.81
C ARG A 60 22.74 -5.47 -12.57
N ILE A 61 22.20 -4.88 -11.51
CA ILE A 61 22.00 -5.54 -10.23
C ILE A 61 20.71 -6.37 -10.23
N ILE A 62 20.84 -7.64 -9.90
CA ILE A 62 19.77 -8.61 -9.67
C ILE A 62 19.57 -8.77 -8.17
N LEU A 63 18.32 -8.72 -7.73
CA LEU A 63 17.90 -9.02 -6.36
C LEU A 63 17.64 -10.52 -6.18
N PHE A 64 18.14 -11.06 -5.09
CA PHE A 64 17.82 -12.39 -4.57
C PHE A 64 17.37 -12.30 -3.12
N LEU A 65 16.30 -13.02 -2.78
CA LEU A 65 15.84 -13.21 -1.42
C LEU A 65 16.40 -14.54 -0.93
N LYS A 66 17.02 -14.54 0.24
CA LYS A 66 17.57 -15.72 0.89
C LYS A 66 16.65 -16.12 2.02
N ASP A 67 16.15 -17.34 2.00
CA ASP A 67 15.35 -17.87 3.10
C ASP A 67 16.23 -18.38 4.26
N ALA A 68 15.60 -18.65 5.40
CA ALA A 68 16.28 -19.17 6.59
C ALA A 68 16.84 -20.60 6.41
N GLU A 69 16.30 -21.37 5.47
CA GLU A 69 16.71 -22.74 5.17
C GLU A 69 17.87 -22.81 4.15
N GLY A 70 18.32 -21.66 3.65
CA GLY A 70 19.41 -21.53 2.68
C GLY A 70 18.96 -21.60 1.22
N GLY A 71 17.67 -21.68 0.96
CA GLY A 71 17.09 -21.49 -0.35
C GLY A 71 17.21 -20.03 -0.81
N ARG A 72 17.18 -19.87 -2.14
CA ARG A 72 17.51 -18.62 -2.82
C ARG A 72 16.51 -18.36 -3.93
N ILE A 73 15.79 -17.26 -3.83
CA ILE A 73 14.71 -16.89 -4.74
C ILE A 73 15.11 -15.63 -5.48
N SER A 74 15.28 -15.73 -6.79
CA SER A 74 15.50 -14.54 -7.62
C SER A 74 14.24 -13.68 -7.67
N ALA A 75 14.39 -12.36 -7.77
CA ALA A 75 13.28 -11.44 -8.05
C ALA A 75 12.51 -11.81 -9.33
N PHE A 76 13.13 -12.51 -10.29
CA PHE A 76 12.43 -13.05 -11.46
C PHE A 76 11.39 -14.11 -11.09
N SER A 77 11.61 -14.89 -10.02
CA SER A 77 10.78 -16.02 -9.59
C SER A 77 9.87 -15.70 -8.39
N ALA A 78 10.09 -14.58 -7.69
CA ALA A 78 9.24 -14.15 -6.57
C ALA A 78 7.78 -13.92 -7.02
N SER A 79 6.80 -14.01 -6.13
CA SER A 79 5.41 -13.67 -6.49
C SER A 79 5.25 -12.16 -6.74
N ASP A 80 4.24 -11.75 -7.53
CA ASP A 80 3.98 -10.32 -7.73
C ASP A 80 3.63 -9.61 -6.42
N GLY A 81 2.89 -10.28 -5.53
CA GLY A 81 2.61 -9.79 -4.18
C GLY A 81 3.88 -9.51 -3.38
N THR A 82 4.81 -10.48 -3.33
CA THR A 82 6.11 -10.32 -2.65
C THR A 82 6.88 -9.09 -3.17
N LEU A 83 6.95 -8.91 -4.49
CA LEU A 83 7.67 -7.78 -5.07
C LEU A 83 6.98 -6.44 -4.80
N ARG A 84 5.64 -6.42 -4.81
CA ARG A 84 4.83 -5.26 -4.45
C ARG A 84 5.06 -4.83 -3.01
N PHE A 85 5.12 -5.78 -2.05
CA PHE A 85 5.46 -5.47 -0.66
C PHE A 85 6.89 -4.98 -0.51
N LEU A 86 7.84 -5.62 -1.19
CA LEU A 86 9.23 -5.13 -1.18
C LEU A 86 9.32 -3.70 -1.72
N ALA A 87 8.60 -3.37 -2.79
CA ALA A 87 8.57 -2.02 -3.34
C ALA A 87 7.96 -1.00 -2.37
N MET A 88 6.85 -1.34 -1.72
CA MET A 88 6.22 -0.47 -0.72
C MET A 88 7.08 -0.32 0.54
N ALA A 89 7.63 -1.41 1.07
CA ALA A 89 8.55 -1.36 2.20
C ALA A 89 9.79 -0.53 1.85
N ALA A 90 10.33 -0.72 0.64
CA ALA A 90 11.44 0.09 0.14
C ALA A 90 11.06 1.58 0.11
N ALA A 91 9.89 1.92 -0.43
CA ALA A 91 9.42 3.31 -0.48
C ALA A 91 9.30 3.93 0.92
N LEU A 92 8.67 3.23 1.86
CA LEU A 92 8.39 3.71 3.21
C LEU A 92 9.64 3.80 4.11
N LEU A 93 10.61 2.89 3.91
CA LEU A 93 11.88 2.87 4.65
C LEU A 93 12.96 3.73 4.00
N SER A 94 12.78 4.14 2.74
CA SER A 94 13.73 5.01 2.03
C SER A 94 13.66 6.44 2.51
N ASP A 95 14.78 6.92 3.02
CA ASP A 95 15.00 8.34 3.34
C ASP A 95 15.39 9.12 2.07
N SER A 96 14.43 9.25 1.15
CA SER A 96 14.64 9.91 -0.14
C SER A 96 14.23 11.38 -0.15
N GLY A 97 13.97 11.97 1.03
CA GLY A 97 13.42 13.33 1.16
C GLY A 97 11.97 13.47 0.63
N ARG A 98 11.34 12.38 0.22
CA ARG A 98 9.93 12.35 -0.16
C ARG A 98 9.05 12.41 1.08
N SER A 99 8.08 13.31 1.07
CA SER A 99 7.08 13.45 2.14
C SER A 99 5.72 12.89 1.76
N LEU A 100 5.52 12.40 0.53
CA LEU A 100 4.23 11.90 0.04
C LEU A 100 4.43 10.64 -0.82
N PHE A 101 3.68 9.59 -0.48
CA PHE A 101 3.53 8.38 -1.29
C PHE A 101 2.08 8.19 -1.67
N PHE A 102 1.87 7.78 -2.92
CA PHE A 102 0.57 7.38 -3.43
C PHE A 102 0.63 5.90 -3.83
N PHE A 103 -0.25 5.07 -3.29
CA PHE A 103 -0.35 3.67 -3.66
C PHE A 103 -1.76 3.32 -4.18
N GLU A 104 -1.85 2.98 -5.46
CA GLU A 104 -3.09 2.47 -6.06
C GLU A 104 -3.36 1.02 -5.60
N GLU A 105 -4.58 0.70 -5.22
CA GLU A 105 -5.05 -0.63 -4.81
C GLU A 105 -4.12 -1.34 -3.83
N ILE A 106 -3.90 -0.74 -2.67
CA ILE A 106 -2.85 -1.18 -1.74
C ILE A 106 -3.01 -2.65 -1.28
N ASP A 107 -4.24 -3.15 -1.33
CA ASP A 107 -4.63 -4.52 -1.00
C ASP A 107 -4.46 -5.55 -2.13
N THR A 108 -4.19 -5.13 -3.36
CA THR A 108 -4.06 -6.04 -4.50
C THR A 108 -2.94 -7.06 -4.28
N GLY A 109 -3.31 -8.34 -4.29
CA GLY A 109 -2.39 -9.47 -4.08
C GLY A 109 -2.11 -9.80 -2.60
N LEU A 110 -2.78 -9.14 -1.65
CA LEU A 110 -2.73 -9.51 -0.22
C LEU A 110 -3.73 -10.60 0.11
N HIS A 111 -3.28 -11.53 0.94
CA HIS A 111 -4.21 -12.36 1.70
C HIS A 111 -4.93 -11.48 2.75
N PRO A 112 -6.26 -11.61 2.96
CA PRO A 112 -7.01 -10.78 3.91
C PRO A 112 -6.42 -10.72 5.32
N SER A 113 -5.82 -11.83 5.80
CA SER A 113 -5.17 -11.88 7.12
C SER A 113 -3.94 -10.95 7.27
N ARG A 114 -3.37 -10.47 6.15
CA ARG A 114 -2.18 -9.60 6.13
C ARG A 114 -2.52 -8.12 5.95
N MET A 115 -3.77 -7.78 5.60
CA MET A 115 -4.19 -6.39 5.40
C MET A 115 -4.08 -5.57 6.69
N ARG A 116 -4.41 -6.15 7.84
CA ARG A 116 -4.28 -5.50 9.16
C ARG A 116 -2.83 -5.10 9.43
N VAL A 117 -1.92 -6.06 9.24
CA VAL A 117 -0.48 -5.86 9.45
C VAL A 117 0.01 -4.71 8.56
N LEU A 118 -0.38 -4.71 7.29
CA LEU A 118 0.00 -3.66 6.37
C LEU A 118 -0.46 -2.26 6.84
N ILE A 119 -1.74 -2.12 7.17
CA ILE A 119 -2.31 -0.84 7.61
C ILE A 119 -1.61 -0.37 8.88
N ASP A 120 -1.42 -1.26 9.85
CA ASP A 120 -0.76 -0.92 11.11
C ASP A 120 0.70 -0.46 10.88
N LEU A 121 1.43 -1.09 9.94
CA LEU A 121 2.79 -0.68 9.57
C LEU A 121 2.82 0.70 8.91
N ILE A 122 1.90 0.98 7.99
CA ILE A 122 1.77 2.30 7.35
C ILE A 122 1.41 3.36 8.40
N GLU A 123 0.42 3.10 9.25
CA GLU A 123 -0.03 4.04 10.27
C GLU A 123 1.08 4.36 11.27
N ARG A 124 1.84 3.35 11.74
CA ARG A 124 3.03 3.56 12.59
C ARG A 124 4.07 4.42 11.89
N ARG A 125 4.38 4.10 10.63
CA ARG A 125 5.40 4.83 9.88
C ARG A 125 5.02 6.29 9.65
N VAL A 126 3.75 6.56 9.34
CA VAL A 126 3.21 7.92 9.20
C VAL A 126 3.25 8.66 10.55
N ALA A 127 2.91 7.99 11.65
CA ALA A 127 2.92 8.61 12.99
C ALA A 127 4.32 8.99 13.49
N GLU A 128 5.36 8.25 13.08
CA GLU A 128 6.75 8.44 13.51
C GLU A 128 7.56 9.36 12.58
N SER A 129 6.93 9.94 11.55
CA SER A 129 7.63 10.73 10.53
C SER A 129 6.79 11.87 9.99
N THR A 130 7.34 12.63 9.04
CA THR A 130 6.62 13.64 8.27
C THR A 130 6.04 13.07 6.97
N LEU A 131 5.95 11.74 6.85
CA LEU A 131 5.45 11.06 5.65
C LEU A 131 3.93 11.13 5.60
N GLN A 132 3.40 11.48 4.43
CA GLN A 132 2.00 11.32 4.07
C GLN A 132 1.86 10.12 3.13
N VAL A 133 0.89 9.26 3.39
CA VAL A 133 0.57 8.13 2.53
C VAL A 133 -0.88 8.24 2.10
N VAL A 134 -1.12 8.25 0.79
CA VAL A 134 -2.44 8.20 0.18
C VAL A 134 -2.58 6.86 -0.50
N THR A 135 -3.67 6.15 -0.22
CA THR A 135 -3.92 4.82 -0.81
C THR A 135 -5.31 4.77 -1.40
N THR A 136 -5.47 4.00 -2.48
CA THR A 136 -6.80 3.60 -2.97
C THR A 136 -7.05 2.13 -2.64
N THR A 137 -8.32 1.78 -2.49
CA THR A 137 -8.76 0.39 -2.25
C THR A 137 -10.20 0.24 -2.71
N HIS A 138 -10.51 -0.95 -3.23
CA HIS A 138 -11.89 -1.41 -3.44
C HIS A 138 -12.28 -2.51 -2.45
N SER A 139 -11.41 -2.87 -1.52
CA SER A 139 -11.60 -4.00 -0.61
C SER A 139 -12.46 -3.62 0.59
N PRO A 140 -13.64 -4.25 0.75
CA PRO A 140 -14.42 -4.12 1.97
C PRO A 140 -13.67 -4.65 3.20
N ASP A 141 -12.79 -5.62 3.02
CA ASP A 141 -12.00 -6.19 4.11
C ASP A 141 -11.04 -5.14 4.65
N LEU A 142 -10.31 -4.42 3.79
CA LEU A 142 -9.42 -3.34 4.22
C LEU A 142 -10.21 -2.20 4.88
N LEU A 143 -11.34 -1.80 4.29
CA LEU A 143 -12.22 -0.76 4.86
C LEU A 143 -12.80 -1.16 6.22
N THR A 144 -12.96 -2.46 6.51
CA THR A 144 -13.36 -2.93 7.84
C THR A 144 -12.26 -2.74 8.88
N LEU A 145 -11.00 -2.66 8.44
CA LEU A 145 -9.86 -2.57 9.33
C LEU A 145 -9.48 -1.14 9.71
N VAL A 146 -9.95 -0.11 9.00
CA VAL A 146 -9.51 1.27 9.25
C VAL A 146 -9.82 1.77 10.66
N GLY A 147 -8.82 2.39 11.30
CA GLY A 147 -8.98 3.03 12.61
C GLY A 147 -9.65 4.41 12.54
N ASP A 148 -9.82 5.07 13.69
CA ASP A 148 -10.49 6.38 13.79
C ASP A 148 -9.82 7.48 12.97
N LYS A 149 -8.50 7.60 13.09
CA LYS A 149 -7.73 8.60 12.33
C LYS A 149 -7.86 8.38 10.83
N THR A 150 -7.68 7.13 10.39
CA THR A 150 -7.76 6.76 8.98
C THR A 150 -9.16 6.99 8.43
N PHE A 151 -10.21 6.67 9.20
CA PHE A 151 -11.60 6.99 8.86
C PHE A 151 -11.82 8.48 8.61
N GLU A 152 -11.32 9.37 9.48
CA GLU A 152 -11.48 10.82 9.32
C GLU A 152 -10.82 11.35 8.04
N SER A 153 -9.74 10.70 7.61
CA SER A 153 -9.05 10.99 6.35
C SER A 153 -9.57 10.21 5.14
N THR A 154 -10.55 9.31 5.31
CA THR A 154 -11.08 8.48 4.22
C THR A 154 -12.05 9.29 3.37
N SER A 155 -11.92 9.17 2.05
CA SER A 155 -12.84 9.76 1.08
C SER A 155 -13.39 8.71 0.14
N VAL A 156 -14.63 8.88 -0.28
CA VAL A 156 -15.25 8.07 -1.34
C VAL A 156 -15.10 8.82 -2.65
N VAL A 157 -14.68 8.10 -3.69
CA VAL A 157 -14.67 8.58 -5.07
C VAL A 157 -15.82 7.91 -5.81
N TYR A 158 -16.72 8.71 -6.36
CA TYR A 158 -17.93 8.22 -7.04
C TYR A 158 -18.17 9.01 -8.32
N ARG A 159 -18.87 8.43 -9.29
CA ARG A 159 -19.30 9.13 -10.50
C ARG A 159 -20.83 9.08 -10.58
N PRO A 160 -21.52 10.20 -10.31
CA PRO A 160 -22.97 10.26 -10.45
C PRO A 160 -23.41 10.02 -11.89
N PRO A 161 -24.55 9.34 -12.13
CA PRO A 161 -25.14 9.23 -13.45
C PRO A 161 -25.38 10.61 -14.05
N GLY A 162 -25.02 10.79 -15.33
CA GLY A 162 -25.17 12.08 -16.02
C GLY A 162 -24.14 13.14 -15.64
N ALA A 163 -23.33 12.94 -14.60
CA ALA A 163 -22.23 13.85 -14.28
C ALA A 163 -21.09 13.70 -15.31
N GLY A 164 -20.52 14.84 -15.72
CA GLY A 164 -19.37 14.89 -16.64
C GLY A 164 -18.03 14.43 -16.02
N GLY A 165 -18.02 14.01 -14.75
CA GLY A 165 -16.82 13.65 -14.02
C GLY A 165 -17.08 12.97 -12.67
N SER A 166 -16.01 12.58 -11.98
CA SER A 166 -16.08 11.97 -10.65
C SER A 166 -16.09 13.03 -9.55
N VAL A 167 -16.75 12.74 -8.44
CA VAL A 167 -16.78 13.54 -7.21
C VAL A 167 -16.01 12.82 -6.11
N ILE A 168 -15.39 13.60 -5.23
CA ILE A 168 -14.70 13.10 -4.05
C ILE A 168 -15.37 13.73 -2.82
N ARG A 169 -15.78 12.89 -1.87
CA ARG A 169 -16.42 13.31 -0.61
C ARG A 169 -15.77 12.62 0.57
N ARG A 170 -15.52 13.35 1.65
CA ARG A 170 -15.01 12.73 2.88
C ARG A 170 -16.10 11.86 3.48
N VAL A 171 -15.72 10.67 3.93
CA VAL A 171 -16.66 9.74 4.57
C VAL A 171 -17.33 10.38 5.79
N GLY A 172 -16.58 11.17 6.56
CA GLY A 172 -17.11 11.89 7.73
C GLY A 172 -18.16 12.97 7.43
N GLU A 173 -18.28 13.40 6.18
CA GLU A 173 -19.27 14.40 5.74
C GLU A 173 -20.57 13.76 5.23
N LEU A 174 -20.61 12.43 5.07
CA LEU A 174 -21.76 11.73 4.52
C LEU A 174 -22.94 11.69 5.52
N PRO A 175 -24.18 11.74 5.02
CA PRO A 175 -25.36 11.76 5.87
C PRO A 175 -25.42 10.52 6.78
N ARG A 176 -25.74 10.73 8.06
CA ARG A 176 -25.92 9.65 9.06
C ARG A 176 -24.68 8.77 9.34
N ILE A 177 -23.50 9.08 8.78
CA ILE A 177 -22.30 8.24 8.95
C ILE A 177 -21.89 8.09 10.42
N ALA A 178 -22.00 9.16 11.21
CA ALA A 178 -21.65 9.15 12.63
C ALA A 178 -22.53 8.22 13.47
N GLU A 179 -23.79 8.01 13.06
CA GLU A 179 -24.69 7.05 13.69
C GLU A 179 -24.40 5.63 13.21
N LEU A 180 -24.25 5.45 11.90
CA LEU A 180 -24.00 4.14 11.29
C LEU A 180 -22.71 3.52 11.78
N ARG A 181 -21.65 4.32 11.93
CA ARG A 181 -20.34 3.86 12.43
C ARG A 181 -20.39 3.23 13.82
N LYS A 182 -21.41 3.54 14.64
CA LYS A 182 -21.59 2.91 15.96
C LYS A 182 -21.99 1.43 15.86
N THR A 183 -22.51 1.00 14.71
CA THR A 183 -23.07 -0.35 14.52
C THR A 183 -22.56 -1.05 13.27
N GLN A 184 -21.91 -0.33 12.35
CA GLN A 184 -21.47 -0.80 11.04
C GLN A 184 -20.03 -0.40 10.79
N THR A 185 -19.29 -1.27 10.09
CA THR A 185 -17.94 -0.98 9.59
C THR A 185 -18.03 -0.33 8.20
N LEU A 186 -16.99 0.39 7.77
CA LEU A 186 -16.98 0.94 6.41
C LEU A 186 -17.05 -0.14 5.34
N GLY A 187 -16.42 -1.30 5.58
CA GLY A 187 -16.52 -2.43 4.67
C GLY A 187 -17.96 -2.91 4.49
N ARG A 188 -18.76 -2.96 5.56
CA ARG A 188 -20.17 -3.34 5.44
C ARG A 188 -20.99 -2.29 4.70
N LEU A 189 -20.75 -1.00 4.95
CA LEU A 189 -21.41 0.09 4.21
C LEU A 189 -21.08 0.02 2.71
N HIS A 190 -19.80 -0.17 2.38
CA HIS A 190 -19.32 -0.36 1.01
C HIS A 190 -19.99 -1.56 0.33
N SER A 191 -19.94 -2.75 0.94
CA SER A 191 -20.54 -3.96 0.36
C SER A 191 -22.06 -3.90 0.24
N SER A 192 -22.72 -3.02 0.98
CA SER A 192 -24.18 -2.84 0.90
C SER A 192 -24.63 -1.86 -0.19
N GLY A 193 -23.71 -1.17 -0.86
CA GLY A 193 -24.04 -0.10 -1.81
C GLY A 193 -24.44 1.22 -1.14
N TRP A 194 -24.22 1.34 0.18
CA TRP A 194 -24.72 2.49 0.95
C TRP A 194 -24.04 3.80 0.57
N PHE A 195 -22.75 3.75 0.19
CA PHE A 195 -22.03 4.97 -0.20
C PHE A 195 -22.59 5.57 -1.48
N GLU A 196 -22.95 4.72 -2.45
CA GLU A 196 -23.56 5.09 -3.71
C GLU A 196 -24.93 5.72 -3.46
N ASP A 197 -25.76 5.07 -2.64
CA ASP A 197 -27.08 5.61 -2.26
C ASP A 197 -26.92 6.96 -1.54
N ALA A 198 -26.03 7.04 -0.55
CA ALA A 198 -25.82 8.26 0.22
C ALA A 198 -25.32 9.43 -0.63
N LEU A 199 -24.54 9.17 -1.68
CA LEU A 199 -24.03 10.20 -2.59
C LEU A 199 -25.03 10.57 -3.69
N TYR A 200 -25.89 9.63 -4.08
CA TYR A 200 -26.96 9.85 -5.06
C TYR A 200 -28.04 10.77 -4.48
N PHE A 201 -28.53 10.48 -3.27
CA PHE A 201 -29.59 11.27 -2.63
C PHE A 201 -29.12 12.61 -2.03
N ASP A 202 -27.81 12.84 -1.96
CA ASP A 202 -27.22 14.12 -1.54
C ASP A 202 -26.89 15.02 -2.75
N ASP A 203 -27.20 14.58 -3.98
CA ASP A 203 -27.05 15.39 -5.19
C ASP A 203 -28.22 16.41 -5.28
N PRO A 204 -27.94 17.73 -5.25
CA PRO A 204 -28.97 18.76 -5.37
C PRO A 204 -29.74 18.72 -6.70
N ALA A 205 -29.26 17.98 -7.71
CA ALA A 205 -29.99 17.76 -8.96
C ALA A 205 -31.27 16.92 -8.79
N GLU A 206 -31.30 15.97 -7.82
CA GLU A 206 -32.49 15.17 -7.54
C GLU A 206 -33.39 15.75 -6.45
N ALA A 207 -32.85 16.57 -5.54
CA ALA A 207 -33.67 17.26 -4.52
C ALA A 207 -34.68 18.28 -5.11
N ALA A 208 -34.66 18.47 -6.43
CA ALA A 208 -35.50 19.38 -7.20
C ALA A 208 -36.56 18.69 -8.08
N GLU A 209 -36.66 17.35 -8.07
CA GLU A 209 -37.73 16.56 -8.70
C GLU A 209 -38.78 16.09 -7.68
#